data_AF-A0A480ATS1-F1
#
_entry.id   AF-A0A480ATS1-F1
#
_cell.length_a   1.000
_cell.length_b   1.000
_cell.length_c   1.000
_cell.angle_alpha   90.00
_cell.angle_beta   90.00
_cell.angle_gamma   90.00
#
_symmetry.space_group_name_H-M   'P 1'
#
loop_
_entity.id
_entity.type
_entity.pdbx_description
1 polymer ?
#
loop_
_entity_poly.entity_id
_entity_poly.type
_entity_poly.pdbx_seq_one_letter_code
_entity_poly.pdbx_strand_id
1 'polypeptide(L)'
;MKVQFSLLTLAAMTAGVTGPALAATPLAASMSFEATVEIAGEVHVDKTSDAWGSALNPLSVGGMAFSTDAKSNSATAQGYGNAVWASADAGVVSFEGYGWEWSVEIDSPRIMTTLNTALPDWSYTFIANPGDAQFRVHYNVVGTGSTFGLQGWEIVVTGGPEPEQSSVIRDVFDPTTSGTFEAGLTPGNEYTVSLMNNANLSAETGFNRSAQMNGTFRWEISPIPEPSTYALMALGLLAVGAAARRRRC
;
A
#
# COMPACT_ATOMS: atom_id res chain seq x y z
N MET A 1 50.65 55.28 -28.83
CA MET A 1 50.03 54.41 -27.79
C MET A 1 48.63 54.06 -28.23
N LYS A 2 48.37 52.80 -28.60
CA LYS A 2 47.03 52.28 -28.94
C LYS A 2 46.51 51.52 -27.72
N VAL A 3 45.42 51.99 -27.14
CA VAL A 3 44.74 51.33 -26.01
C VAL A 3 43.68 50.40 -26.57
N GLN A 4 43.82 49.10 -26.34
CA GLN A 4 42.82 48.08 -26.68
C GLN A 4 41.75 48.02 -25.57
N PHE A 5 40.49 48.20 -25.95
CA PHE A 5 39.32 47.95 -25.11
C PHE A 5 38.88 46.48 -25.28
N SER A 6 39.01 45.68 -24.23
CA SER A 6 38.48 44.32 -24.16
C SER A 6 37.04 44.35 -23.67
N LEU A 7 36.08 43.95 -24.51
CA LEU A 7 34.68 43.71 -24.11
C LEU A 7 34.59 42.39 -23.31
N LEU A 8 34.32 42.49 -22.00
CA LEU A 8 33.84 41.35 -21.21
C LEU A 8 32.38 41.04 -21.59
N THR A 9 32.12 39.80 -21.98
CA THR A 9 30.76 39.30 -22.23
C THR A 9 30.20 38.71 -20.93
N LEU A 10 29.14 39.31 -20.39
CA LEU A 10 28.44 38.84 -19.19
C LEU A 10 27.52 37.67 -19.57
N ALA A 11 27.85 36.45 -19.19
CA ALA A 11 26.96 35.30 -19.33
C ALA A 11 26.09 35.21 -18.07
N ALA A 12 24.82 35.60 -18.18
CA ALA A 12 23.83 35.39 -17.14
C ALA A 12 23.43 33.91 -17.12
N MET A 13 23.94 33.15 -16.14
CA MET A 13 23.40 31.83 -15.80
C MET A 13 22.10 32.05 -15.01
N THR A 14 20.95 31.86 -15.65
CA THR A 14 19.68 31.65 -14.95
C THR A 14 19.69 30.24 -14.38
N ALA A 15 20.16 30.09 -13.14
CA ALA A 15 19.93 28.90 -12.35
C ALA A 15 18.41 28.80 -12.11
N GLY A 16 17.76 27.84 -12.75
CA GLY A 16 16.37 27.49 -12.43
C GLY A 16 16.32 27.04 -10.98
N VAL A 17 15.62 27.79 -10.14
CA VAL A 17 15.36 27.42 -8.74
C VAL A 17 14.35 26.28 -8.78
N THR A 18 14.83 25.04 -8.84
CA THR A 18 14.01 23.88 -8.49
C THR A 18 13.86 23.91 -6.97
N GLY A 19 12.71 24.39 -6.48
CA GLY A 19 12.37 24.24 -5.07
C GLY A 19 12.31 22.76 -4.69
N PRO A 20 12.45 22.42 -3.39
CA PRO A 20 12.22 21.06 -2.94
C PRO A 20 10.81 20.62 -3.35
N ALA A 21 10.68 19.40 -3.89
CA ALA A 21 9.37 18.82 -4.14
C ALA A 21 8.59 18.80 -2.80
N LEU A 22 7.35 19.28 -2.84
CA LEU A 22 6.50 19.30 -1.65
C LEU A 22 5.90 17.91 -1.47
N ALA A 23 6.10 17.30 -0.30
CA ALA A 23 5.50 16.02 0.05
C ALA A 23 3.98 16.09 0.10
N ALA A 24 3.28 15.07 -0.41
CA ALA A 24 1.83 14.93 -0.44
C ALA A 24 1.17 15.40 0.85
N THR A 25 -0.05 15.93 0.75
CA THR A 25 -0.77 16.42 1.92
C THR A 25 -1.59 15.27 2.54
N PRO A 26 -1.21 14.73 3.71
CA PRO A 26 -1.97 13.65 4.34
C PRO A 26 -3.30 14.18 4.87
N LEU A 27 -4.39 13.43 4.65
CA LEU A 27 -5.74 13.81 5.09
C LEU A 27 -6.30 12.91 6.18
N ALA A 28 -6.06 11.60 6.09
CA ALA A 28 -6.45 10.60 7.07
C ALA A 28 -5.75 9.26 6.80
N ALA A 29 -5.60 8.43 7.83
CA ALA A 29 -5.44 7.00 7.65
C ALA A 29 -6.22 6.23 8.71
N SER A 30 -6.59 5.01 8.37
CA SER A 30 -7.25 4.08 9.29
C SER A 30 -6.76 2.67 9.08
N MET A 31 -6.88 1.86 10.12
CA MET A 31 -6.58 0.45 10.11
C MET A 31 -7.66 -0.26 10.91
N SER A 32 -8.11 -1.41 10.43
CA SER A 32 -9.15 -2.17 11.10
C SER A 32 -8.85 -3.66 11.02
N PHE A 33 -9.26 -4.38 12.06
CA PHE A 33 -9.12 -5.82 12.15
C PHE A 33 -10.38 -6.40 12.76
N GLU A 34 -10.87 -7.48 12.18
CA GLU A 34 -11.98 -8.24 12.74
C GLU A 34 -11.74 -9.72 12.49
N ALA A 35 -11.68 -10.48 13.58
CA ALA A 35 -11.64 -11.93 13.54
C ALA A 35 -13.01 -12.47 13.95
N THR A 36 -13.53 -13.40 13.17
CA THR A 36 -14.75 -14.13 13.51
C THR A 36 -14.48 -15.63 13.47
N VAL A 37 -14.97 -16.32 14.50
CA VAL A 37 -15.03 -17.78 14.57
C VAL A 37 -16.48 -18.19 14.74
N GLU A 38 -16.92 -19.19 13.99
CA GLU A 38 -18.17 -19.90 14.23
C GLU A 38 -17.88 -21.39 14.40
N ILE A 39 -18.42 -21.99 15.46
CA ILE A 39 -18.39 -23.44 15.69
C ILE A 39 -19.69 -23.87 16.36
N ALA A 40 -20.31 -24.94 15.86
CA ALA A 40 -21.59 -25.45 16.37
C ALA A 40 -22.73 -24.39 16.41
N GLY A 41 -22.67 -23.37 15.55
CA GLY A 41 -23.61 -22.25 15.52
C GLY A 41 -23.30 -21.11 16.51
N GLU A 42 -22.30 -21.27 17.37
CA GLU A 42 -21.82 -20.22 18.27
C GLU A 42 -20.81 -19.33 17.55
N VAL A 43 -21.12 -18.04 17.46
CA VAL A 43 -20.30 -17.03 16.78
C VAL A 43 -19.57 -16.17 17.80
N HIS A 44 -18.26 -16.09 17.68
CA HIS A 44 -17.40 -15.20 18.46
C HIS A 44 -16.69 -14.24 17.53
N VAL A 45 -16.69 -12.96 17.89
CA VAL A 45 -16.09 -11.89 17.11
C VAL A 45 -15.17 -11.09 18.02
N ASP A 46 -13.97 -10.78 17.53
CA ASP A 46 -13.09 -9.79 18.11
C ASP A 46 -12.76 -8.73 17.06
N LYS A 47 -12.84 -7.46 17.44
CA LYS A 47 -12.71 -6.33 16.52
C LYS A 47 -11.93 -5.20 17.17
N THR A 48 -11.05 -4.59 16.38
CA THR A 48 -10.34 -3.38 16.76
C THR A 48 -10.13 -2.47 15.56
N SER A 49 -9.88 -1.20 15.83
CA SER A 49 -9.61 -0.19 14.81
C SER A 49 -8.76 0.93 15.40
N ASP A 50 -7.92 1.52 14.56
CA ASP A 50 -7.11 2.69 14.88
C ASP A 50 -7.16 3.68 13.71
N ALA A 51 -7.06 4.98 13.98
CA ALA A 51 -7.15 6.01 12.96
C ALA A 51 -6.52 7.34 13.39
N TRP A 52 -6.07 8.11 12.40
CA TRP A 52 -5.65 9.50 12.57
C TRP A 52 -6.15 10.38 11.41
N GLY A 53 -6.24 11.69 11.67
CA GLY A 53 -6.70 12.71 10.71
C GLY A 53 -5.56 13.35 9.92
N SER A 54 -5.04 14.51 10.33
CA SER A 54 -4.00 15.21 9.56
C SER A 54 -2.56 14.99 10.06
N ALA A 55 -2.39 14.56 11.31
CA ALA A 55 -1.07 14.28 11.88
C ALA A 55 -0.73 12.81 11.71
N LEU A 56 0.38 12.53 11.01
CA LEU A 56 0.89 11.18 10.85
C LEU A 56 1.17 10.56 12.23
N ASN A 57 0.53 9.44 12.51
CA ASN A 57 0.73 8.66 13.73
C ASN A 57 0.79 7.17 13.36
N PRO A 58 1.65 6.34 13.96
CA PRO A 58 1.57 4.90 13.78
C PRO A 58 0.15 4.38 14.06
N LEU A 59 -0.28 3.37 13.31
CA LEU A 59 -1.54 2.67 13.53
C LEU A 59 -1.23 1.24 13.94
N SER A 60 -2.01 0.71 14.89
CA SER A 60 -1.87 -0.67 15.35
C SER A 60 -3.22 -1.27 15.64
N VAL A 61 -3.42 -2.49 15.14
CA VAL A 61 -4.62 -3.30 15.37
C VAL A 61 -4.21 -4.74 15.63
N GLY A 62 -4.95 -5.47 16.44
CA GLY A 62 -4.90 -6.91 16.51
C GLY A 62 -6.08 -7.46 17.28
N GLY A 63 -6.36 -8.73 17.07
CA GLY A 63 -7.44 -9.41 17.74
C GLY A 63 -7.34 -10.91 17.59
N MET A 64 -8.11 -11.61 18.41
CA MET A 64 -8.19 -13.06 18.43
C MET A 64 -9.60 -13.47 18.83
N ALA A 65 -10.35 -14.01 17.87
CA ALA A 65 -11.59 -14.71 18.16
C ALA A 65 -11.28 -16.18 18.44
N PHE A 66 -11.89 -16.72 19.48
CA PHE A 66 -11.75 -18.11 19.89
C PHE A 66 -13.11 -18.66 20.27
N SER A 67 -13.39 -19.90 19.87
CA SER A 67 -14.61 -20.60 20.28
C SER A 67 -14.36 -22.08 20.46
N THR A 68 -15.15 -22.70 21.33
CA THR A 68 -15.14 -24.14 21.61
C THR A 68 -16.55 -24.70 21.67
N ASP A 69 -16.73 -25.97 21.27
CA ASP A 69 -18.00 -26.66 21.45
C ASP A 69 -18.02 -27.60 22.68
N ALA A 70 -19.17 -28.23 22.94
CA ALA A 70 -19.35 -29.18 24.04
C ALA A 70 -18.51 -30.47 23.92
N LYS A 71 -17.96 -30.74 22.73
CA LYS A 71 -17.06 -31.87 22.47
C LYS A 71 -15.58 -31.46 22.55
N SER A 72 -15.27 -30.25 23.00
CA SER A 72 -13.91 -29.69 23.05
C SER A 72 -13.26 -29.47 21.69
N ASN A 73 -14.04 -29.43 20.60
CA ASN A 73 -13.54 -28.89 19.35
C ASN A 73 -13.29 -27.40 19.53
N SER A 74 -12.22 -26.86 18.96
CA SER A 74 -11.86 -25.46 19.07
C SER A 74 -11.46 -24.86 17.73
N ALA A 75 -11.78 -23.59 17.55
CA ALA A 75 -11.30 -22.79 16.43
C ALA A 75 -10.85 -21.41 16.92
N THR A 76 -9.75 -20.95 16.36
CA THR A 76 -9.19 -19.61 16.58
C THR A 76 -9.04 -18.92 15.23
N ALA A 77 -9.36 -17.62 15.19
CA ALA A 77 -9.00 -16.72 14.10
C ALA A 77 -8.29 -15.51 14.71
N GLN A 78 -7.14 -15.12 14.16
CA GLN A 78 -6.29 -14.10 14.78
C GLN A 78 -5.45 -13.34 13.75
N GLY A 79 -4.88 -12.22 14.20
CA GLY A 79 -3.96 -11.42 13.41
C GLY A 79 -3.59 -10.11 14.10
N TYR A 80 -2.53 -9.49 13.59
CA TYR A 80 -2.05 -8.19 14.02
C TYR A 80 -1.65 -7.37 12.79
N GLY A 81 -1.95 -6.08 12.79
CA GLY A 81 -1.62 -5.11 11.77
C GLY A 81 -0.90 -3.90 12.37
N ASN A 82 0.07 -3.37 11.64
CA ASN A 82 0.78 -2.15 12.01
C ASN A 82 1.10 -1.31 10.78
N ALA A 83 0.93 0.00 10.88
CA ALA A 83 1.37 0.95 9.86
C ALA A 83 2.27 2.01 10.48
N VAL A 84 3.36 2.33 9.79
CA VAL A 84 4.31 3.37 10.17
C VAL A 84 4.64 4.26 8.97
N TRP A 85 4.87 5.54 9.25
CA TRP A 85 5.13 6.56 8.25
C TRP A 85 6.57 7.05 8.38
N ALA A 86 7.30 7.06 7.26
CA ALA A 86 8.57 7.77 7.16
C ALA A 86 8.33 9.24 6.77
N SER A 87 7.31 9.48 5.94
CA SER A 87 6.81 10.80 5.54
C SER A 87 5.35 10.68 5.08
N ALA A 88 4.76 11.77 4.59
CA ALA A 88 3.47 11.70 3.90
C ALA A 88 3.55 10.94 2.56
N ASP A 89 4.75 10.84 1.98
CA ASP A 89 5.00 10.17 0.71
C ASP A 89 5.52 8.75 0.88
N ALA A 90 5.81 8.26 2.08
CA ALA A 90 6.36 6.94 2.25
C ALA A 90 6.05 6.32 3.60
N GLY A 91 5.82 5.01 3.59
CA GLY A 91 5.57 4.23 4.80
C GLY A 91 5.60 2.74 4.58
N VAL A 92 5.32 2.02 5.64
CA VAL A 92 5.25 0.56 5.65
C VAL A 92 4.01 0.13 6.39
N VAL A 93 3.26 -0.80 5.80
CA VAL A 93 2.15 -1.52 6.42
C VAL A 93 2.56 -2.97 6.53
N SER A 94 2.39 -3.57 7.71
CA SER A 94 2.63 -4.99 7.94
C SER A 94 1.43 -5.65 8.60
N PHE A 95 1.21 -6.91 8.23
CA PHE A 95 0.25 -7.80 8.85
C PHE A 95 0.97 -9.08 9.25
N GLU A 96 0.76 -9.52 10.47
CA GLU A 96 1.46 -10.64 11.08
C GLU A 96 0.48 -11.60 11.73
N GLY A 97 0.72 -12.90 11.55
CA GLY A 97 -0.05 -13.96 12.18
C GLY A 97 -1.50 -14.03 11.73
N TYR A 98 -1.86 -13.44 10.58
CA TYR A 98 -3.21 -13.51 10.03
C TYR A 98 -3.52 -14.96 9.69
N GLY A 99 -4.41 -15.59 10.45
CA GLY A 99 -4.59 -17.02 10.33
C GLY A 99 -5.63 -17.61 11.24
N TRP A 100 -5.62 -18.94 11.26
CA TRP A 100 -6.49 -19.75 12.10
C TRP A 100 -5.82 -21.03 12.55
N GLU A 101 -6.34 -21.54 13.66
CA GLU A 101 -6.01 -22.85 14.19
C GLU A 101 -7.30 -23.57 14.57
N TRP A 102 -7.49 -24.77 14.02
CA TRP A 102 -8.61 -25.65 14.29
C TRP A 102 -8.07 -26.94 14.92
N SER A 103 -8.63 -27.28 16.08
CA SER A 103 -8.37 -28.54 16.77
C SER A 103 -9.69 -29.25 17.00
N VAL A 104 -9.92 -30.34 16.28
CA VAL A 104 -11.23 -30.96 16.14
C VAL A 104 -11.13 -32.48 16.04
N GLU A 105 -12.15 -33.16 16.56
CA GLU A 105 -12.32 -34.60 16.45
C GLU A 105 -13.12 -34.99 15.19
N ILE A 106 -13.16 -36.29 14.89
CA ILE A 106 -14.02 -36.86 13.84
C ILE A 106 -15.49 -36.58 14.22
N ASP A 107 -16.34 -36.26 13.24
CA ASP A 107 -17.74 -35.83 13.41
C ASP A 107 -17.91 -34.47 14.12
N SER A 108 -16.97 -33.55 13.87
CA SER A 108 -17.07 -32.16 14.31
C SER A 108 -18.14 -31.39 13.54
N PRO A 109 -18.77 -30.37 14.16
CA PRO A 109 -19.75 -29.51 13.50
C PRO A 109 -19.09 -28.67 12.40
N ARG A 110 -19.92 -27.94 11.64
CA ARG A 110 -19.45 -26.89 10.74
C ARG A 110 -18.59 -25.88 11.52
N ILE A 111 -17.46 -25.51 10.92
CA ILE A 111 -16.56 -24.47 11.43
C ILE A 111 -16.33 -23.42 10.36
N MET A 112 -16.37 -22.16 10.77
CA MET A 112 -16.03 -21.03 9.93
C MET A 112 -15.07 -20.10 10.66
N THR A 113 -14.07 -19.60 9.94
CA THR A 113 -13.17 -18.54 10.39
C THR A 113 -13.07 -17.49 9.31
N THR A 114 -13.21 -16.21 9.67
CA THR A 114 -13.02 -15.11 8.73
C THR A 114 -12.23 -13.96 9.34
N LEU A 115 -11.41 -13.33 8.51
CA LEU A 115 -10.65 -12.12 8.79
C LEU A 115 -11.01 -10.99 7.80
N ASN A 116 -12.01 -11.17 6.93
CA ASN A 116 -12.34 -10.26 5.83
C ASN A 116 -13.50 -9.29 6.10
N THR A 117 -13.96 -9.17 7.35
CA THR A 117 -15.20 -8.46 7.67
C THR A 117 -15.00 -7.00 8.06
N ALA A 118 -13.79 -6.63 8.51
CA ALA A 118 -13.39 -5.25 8.69
C ALA A 118 -12.71 -4.76 7.39
N LEU A 119 -13.48 -4.13 6.50
CA LEU A 119 -12.95 -3.57 5.27
C LEU A 119 -12.91 -2.04 5.34
N PRO A 120 -11.79 -1.40 4.94
CA PRO A 120 -10.50 -2.02 4.57
C PRO A 120 -9.63 -2.37 5.80
N ASP A 121 -8.73 -3.34 5.67
CA ASP A 121 -7.72 -3.66 6.70
C ASP A 121 -6.85 -2.43 6.99
N TRP A 122 -6.51 -1.67 5.95
CA TRP A 122 -5.79 -0.41 6.04
C TRP A 122 -6.23 0.54 4.93
N SER A 123 -6.27 1.84 5.23
CA SER A 123 -6.53 2.89 4.27
C SER A 123 -5.71 4.15 4.55
N TYR A 124 -5.27 4.83 3.48
CA TYR A 124 -4.61 6.12 3.55
C TYR A 124 -5.16 7.07 2.48
N THR A 125 -5.59 8.25 2.93
CA THR A 125 -6.13 9.32 2.08
C THR A 125 -5.21 10.53 2.10
N PHE A 126 -4.89 11.05 0.92
CA PHE A 126 -3.97 12.17 0.74
C PHE A 126 -4.32 13.00 -0.51
N ILE A 127 -3.81 14.23 -0.58
CA ILE A 127 -3.81 15.06 -1.80
C ILE A 127 -2.44 14.95 -2.46
N ALA A 128 -2.42 14.53 -3.72
CA ALA A 128 -1.21 14.50 -4.53
C ALA A 128 -0.70 15.93 -4.77
N ASN A 129 0.57 16.20 -4.50
CA ASN A 129 1.15 17.52 -4.65
C ASN A 129 1.68 17.79 -6.06
N PRO A 130 2.06 19.04 -6.36
CA PRO A 130 2.74 19.36 -7.62
C PRO A 130 4.02 18.52 -7.78
N GLY A 131 4.00 17.59 -8.73
CA GLY A 131 5.09 16.68 -9.02
C GLY A 131 4.74 15.22 -8.78
N ASP A 132 3.83 14.93 -7.83
CA ASP A 132 3.40 13.56 -7.53
C ASP A 132 2.62 13.00 -8.70
N ALA A 133 3.11 11.89 -9.24
CA ALA A 133 2.51 11.31 -10.44
C ALA A 133 2.39 9.79 -10.38
N GLN A 134 2.97 9.15 -9.35
CA GLN A 134 2.85 7.71 -9.16
C GLN A 134 2.79 7.34 -7.68
N PHE A 135 1.85 6.47 -7.34
CA PHE A 135 1.84 5.71 -6.11
C PHE A 135 2.38 4.30 -6.40
N ARG A 136 3.33 3.82 -5.59
CA ARG A 136 3.95 2.50 -5.74
C ARG A 136 3.86 1.73 -4.43
N VAL A 137 3.60 0.42 -4.52
CA VAL A 137 3.66 -0.49 -3.37
C VAL A 137 4.51 -1.71 -3.73
N HIS A 138 5.61 -1.90 -3.00
CA HIS A 138 6.33 -3.16 -2.97
C HIS A 138 5.72 -4.06 -1.91
N TYR A 139 5.19 -5.21 -2.34
CA TYR A 139 4.55 -6.16 -1.44
C TYR A 139 5.30 -7.49 -1.39
N ASN A 140 5.24 -8.11 -0.21
CA ASN A 140 5.69 -9.47 0.02
C ASN A 140 4.73 -10.14 1.00
N VAL A 141 4.03 -11.16 0.52
CA VAL A 141 3.09 -11.98 1.28
C VAL A 141 3.63 -13.39 1.36
N VAL A 142 3.61 -13.98 2.56
CA VAL A 142 4.11 -15.33 2.81
C VAL A 142 3.07 -16.11 3.60
N GLY A 143 2.59 -17.21 3.02
CA GLY A 143 1.74 -18.18 3.70
C GLY A 143 2.54 -19.32 4.33
N THR A 144 2.07 -19.85 5.44
CA THR A 144 2.64 -21.02 6.11
C THR A 144 1.53 -21.96 6.61
N GLY A 145 1.84 -23.25 6.69
CA GLY A 145 0.86 -24.27 7.07
C GLY A 145 -0.10 -24.61 5.93
N SER A 146 -1.38 -24.84 6.26
CA SER A 146 -2.41 -25.20 5.29
C SER A 146 -3.18 -23.96 4.81
N THR A 147 -2.54 -23.20 3.94
CA THR A 147 -2.91 -21.83 3.50
C THR A 147 -4.26 -21.67 2.79
N PHE A 148 -4.95 -22.74 2.42
CA PHE A 148 -6.24 -22.64 1.74
C PHE A 148 -7.23 -21.74 2.50
N GLY A 149 -7.76 -20.73 1.82
CA GLY A 149 -8.67 -19.73 2.38
C GLY A 149 -7.97 -18.46 2.86
N LEU A 150 -6.66 -18.49 3.13
CA LEU A 150 -5.86 -17.27 3.36
C LEU A 150 -5.56 -16.66 1.99
N GLN A 151 -6.47 -15.84 1.47
CA GLN A 151 -6.40 -15.41 0.08
C GLN A 151 -5.42 -14.26 -0.17
N GLY A 152 -4.70 -13.74 0.80
CA GLY A 152 -3.87 -12.54 0.63
C GLY A 152 -4.70 -11.24 0.63
N TRP A 153 -4.23 -10.23 -0.08
CA TRP A 153 -4.85 -8.89 -0.10
C TRP A 153 -5.22 -8.44 -1.51
N GLU A 154 -5.97 -7.36 -1.60
CA GLU A 154 -6.15 -6.57 -2.81
C GLU A 154 -5.67 -5.15 -2.51
N ILE A 155 -4.91 -4.57 -3.44
CA ILE A 155 -4.48 -3.18 -3.37
C ILE A 155 -5.39 -2.38 -4.28
N VAL A 156 -6.03 -1.35 -3.75
CA VAL A 156 -6.97 -0.48 -4.50
C VAL A 156 -6.58 0.98 -4.31
N VAL A 157 -6.54 1.73 -5.40
CA VAL A 157 -6.40 3.19 -5.41
C VAL A 157 -7.62 3.80 -6.08
N THR A 158 -8.29 4.70 -5.37
CA THR A 158 -9.47 5.44 -5.83
C THR A 158 -9.25 6.94 -5.65
N GLY A 159 -10.08 7.76 -6.31
CA GLY A 159 -9.95 9.21 -6.32
C GLY A 159 -9.35 9.73 -7.63
N GLY A 160 -9.08 11.03 -7.68
CA GLY A 160 -8.58 11.68 -8.89
C GLY A 160 -9.50 11.59 -10.12
N PRO A 161 -8.99 12.02 -11.29
CA PRO A 161 -9.65 11.83 -12.58
C PRO A 161 -9.44 10.42 -13.18
N GLU A 162 -8.53 9.61 -12.64
CA GLU A 162 -8.27 8.24 -13.09
C GLU A 162 -9.44 7.31 -12.74
N PRO A 163 -9.68 6.24 -13.53
CA PRO A 163 -10.52 5.15 -13.06
C PRO A 163 -9.88 4.47 -11.83
N GLU A 164 -10.66 3.65 -11.12
CA GLU A 164 -10.11 2.79 -10.07
C GLU A 164 -8.95 1.95 -10.60
N GLN A 165 -7.84 1.94 -9.86
CA GLN A 165 -6.64 1.19 -10.18
C GLN A 165 -6.44 0.15 -9.08
N SER A 166 -6.45 -1.13 -9.45
CA SER A 166 -6.33 -2.22 -8.49
C SER A 166 -5.42 -3.35 -8.96
N SER A 167 -4.88 -4.09 -8.00
CA SER A 167 -4.18 -5.34 -8.23
C SER A 167 -4.67 -6.38 -7.23
N VAL A 168 -5.26 -7.44 -7.78
CA VAL A 168 -5.70 -8.60 -7.01
C VAL A 168 -4.47 -9.48 -6.79
N ILE A 169 -3.90 -9.40 -5.59
CA ILE A 169 -2.82 -10.30 -5.14
C ILE A 169 -3.43 -11.46 -4.34
N ARG A 170 -4.52 -12.03 -4.89
CA ARG A 170 -5.30 -13.09 -4.25
C ARG A 170 -5.17 -14.43 -4.94
N ASP A 171 -4.88 -15.46 -4.15
CA ASP A 171 -4.94 -16.86 -4.53
C ASP A 171 -5.52 -17.66 -3.36
N VAL A 172 -6.63 -18.36 -3.63
CA VAL A 172 -7.38 -19.14 -2.63
C VAL A 172 -6.56 -20.31 -2.08
N PHE A 173 -5.61 -20.84 -2.83
CA PHE A 173 -4.82 -22.01 -2.45
C PHE A 173 -3.49 -21.62 -1.78
N ASP A 174 -2.85 -20.54 -2.23
CA ASP A 174 -1.57 -20.08 -1.69
C ASP A 174 -1.42 -18.55 -1.79
N PRO A 175 -1.49 -17.80 -0.68
CA PRO A 175 -1.32 -16.35 -0.70
C PRO A 175 0.13 -15.90 -0.97
N THR A 176 1.09 -16.82 -1.04
CA THR A 176 2.50 -16.49 -1.14
C THR A 176 2.82 -15.81 -2.47
N THR A 177 3.08 -14.50 -2.42
CA THR A 177 3.34 -13.70 -3.60
C THR A 177 4.13 -12.45 -3.26
N SER A 178 4.92 -11.96 -4.21
CA SER A 178 5.69 -10.73 -4.06
C SER A 178 5.73 -9.98 -5.37
N GLY A 179 5.79 -8.65 -5.30
CA GLY A 179 5.81 -7.83 -6.50
C GLY A 179 5.71 -6.34 -6.21
N THR A 180 5.37 -5.62 -7.27
CA THR A 180 5.20 -4.17 -7.23
C THR A 180 3.87 -3.83 -7.88
N PHE A 181 3.06 -3.04 -7.18
CA PHE A 181 1.89 -2.37 -7.73
C PHE A 181 2.21 -0.90 -7.99
N GLU A 182 1.71 -0.36 -9.10
CA GLU A 182 1.87 1.06 -9.45
C GLU A 182 0.51 1.62 -9.88
N ALA A 183 0.19 2.82 -9.40
CA ALA A 183 -0.98 3.59 -9.80
C ALA A 183 -0.54 5.00 -10.23
N GLY A 184 -1.10 5.50 -11.32
CA GLY A 184 -0.93 6.87 -11.76
C GLY A 184 -1.68 7.84 -10.86
N LEU A 185 -1.09 9.01 -10.63
CA LEU A 185 -1.69 10.11 -9.89
C LEU A 185 -1.68 11.38 -10.75
N THR A 186 -2.72 12.19 -10.62
CA THR A 186 -2.81 13.55 -11.15
C THR A 186 -2.67 14.55 -10.00
N PRO A 187 -1.65 15.43 -10.02
CA PRO A 187 -1.45 16.46 -9.01
C PRO A 187 -2.71 17.29 -8.69
N GLY A 188 -2.85 17.64 -7.42
CA GLY A 188 -3.95 18.45 -6.89
C GLY A 188 -5.22 17.69 -6.55
N ASN A 189 -5.26 16.37 -6.78
CA ASN A 189 -6.42 15.55 -6.48
C ASN A 189 -6.24 14.72 -5.21
N GLU A 190 -7.38 14.42 -4.59
CA GLU A 190 -7.47 13.50 -3.46
C GLU A 190 -7.49 12.05 -3.94
N TYR A 191 -6.71 11.21 -3.27
CA TYR A 191 -6.64 9.77 -3.49
C TYR A 191 -6.84 9.02 -2.18
N THR A 192 -7.44 7.84 -2.25
CA THR A 192 -7.51 6.88 -1.16
C THR A 192 -6.94 5.54 -1.63
N VAL A 193 -5.93 5.07 -0.90
CA VAL A 193 -5.34 3.74 -1.07
C VAL A 193 -5.93 2.83 -0.01
N SER A 194 -6.25 1.58 -0.38
CA SER A 194 -6.77 0.58 0.54
C SER A 194 -6.09 -0.77 0.35
N LEU A 195 -5.88 -1.48 1.46
CA LEU A 195 -5.54 -2.91 1.49
C LEU A 195 -6.76 -3.67 1.99
N MET A 196 -7.24 -4.62 1.22
CA MET A 196 -8.46 -5.38 1.52
C MET A 196 -8.14 -6.87 1.60
N ASN A 197 -8.27 -7.46 2.78
CA ASN A 197 -8.12 -8.91 2.92
C ASN A 197 -9.39 -9.65 2.49
N ASN A 198 -9.23 -10.89 2.01
CA ASN A 198 -10.34 -11.79 1.74
C ASN A 198 -10.15 -13.17 2.40
N ALA A 199 -9.48 -13.23 3.55
CA ALA A 199 -9.24 -14.50 4.22
C ALA A 199 -10.52 -15.00 4.87
N ASN A 200 -10.98 -16.14 4.38
CA ASN A 200 -12.13 -16.85 4.92
C ASN A 200 -11.95 -18.35 4.71
N LEU A 201 -12.50 -19.11 5.64
CA LEU A 201 -12.51 -20.56 5.55
C LEU A 201 -13.79 -21.09 6.20
N SER A 202 -14.46 -22.01 5.53
CA SER A 202 -15.62 -22.73 6.05
C SER A 202 -15.52 -24.19 5.65
N ALA A 203 -15.84 -25.09 6.57
CA ALA A 203 -15.94 -26.52 6.30
C ALA A 203 -17.15 -27.12 7.04
N GLU A 204 -17.91 -27.96 6.35
CA GLU A 204 -19.07 -28.66 6.94
C GLU A 204 -18.68 -29.70 7.98
N THR A 205 -17.49 -30.28 7.83
CA THR A 205 -16.85 -31.12 8.83
C THR A 205 -15.49 -30.53 9.12
N GLY A 206 -15.25 -30.16 10.36
CA GLY A 206 -13.95 -29.69 10.80
C GLY A 206 -12.90 -30.79 10.66
N PHE A 207 -11.68 -30.37 10.33
CA PHE A 207 -10.48 -31.18 10.44
C PHE A 207 -9.34 -30.31 10.98
N ASN A 208 -8.35 -30.95 11.61
CA ASN A 208 -7.22 -30.23 12.19
C ASN A 208 -6.50 -29.44 11.10
N ARG A 209 -6.35 -28.14 11.35
CA ARG A 209 -5.71 -27.22 10.42
C ARG A 209 -5.07 -26.08 11.18
N SER A 210 -3.86 -25.73 10.79
CA SER A 210 -3.21 -24.50 11.22
C SER A 210 -2.62 -23.83 9.99
N ALA A 211 -2.89 -22.54 9.85
CA ALA A 211 -2.38 -21.74 8.75
C ALA A 211 -2.25 -20.28 9.19
N GLN A 212 -1.20 -19.63 8.71
CA GLN A 212 -0.98 -18.20 8.93
C GLN A 212 -0.37 -17.57 7.68
N MET A 213 -0.66 -16.30 7.46
CA MET A 213 -0.01 -15.47 6.45
C MET A 213 0.52 -14.19 7.08
N ASN A 214 1.65 -13.73 6.56
CA ASN A 214 2.23 -12.44 6.88
C ASN A 214 2.31 -11.61 5.60
N GLY A 215 2.01 -10.32 5.70
CA GLY A 215 2.10 -9.37 4.59
C GLY A 215 2.97 -8.18 4.97
N THR A 216 3.81 -7.71 4.06
CA THR A 216 4.53 -6.44 4.19
C THR A 216 4.36 -5.64 2.92
N PHE A 217 3.95 -4.38 3.07
CA PHE A 217 3.63 -3.45 2.00
C PHE A 217 4.40 -2.15 2.24
N ARG A 218 5.47 -1.94 1.46
CA ARG A 218 6.24 -0.71 1.49
C ARG A 218 5.72 0.19 0.39
N TRP A 219 5.17 1.34 0.75
CA TRP A 219 4.55 2.24 -0.20
C TRP A 219 5.31 3.54 -0.31
N GLU A 220 5.24 4.14 -1.49
CA GLU A 220 5.80 5.46 -1.79
C GLU A 220 4.94 6.23 -2.79
N ILE A 221 4.92 7.55 -2.67
CA ILE A 221 4.45 8.51 -3.66
C ILE A 221 5.70 9.13 -4.27
N SER A 222 5.81 9.09 -5.59
CA SER A 222 6.98 9.58 -6.30
C SER A 222 6.61 10.45 -7.49
N PRO A 223 7.45 11.44 -7.81
CA PRO A 223 7.33 12.14 -9.08
C PRO A 223 7.73 11.22 -10.23
N ILE A 224 7.02 11.31 -11.36
CA ILE A 224 7.51 10.72 -12.60
C ILE A 224 8.83 11.45 -12.94
N PRO A 225 9.96 10.74 -13.11
CA PRO A 225 11.19 11.37 -13.57
C PRO A 225 10.88 12.10 -14.87
N GLU A 226 11.06 13.42 -14.89
CA GLU A 226 10.81 14.19 -16.11
C GLU A 226 11.55 13.51 -17.26
N PRO A 227 10.87 13.18 -18.37
CA PRO A 227 11.54 12.60 -19.52
C PRO A 227 12.72 13.49 -19.87
N SER A 228 13.90 12.89 -19.99
CA SER A 228 15.12 13.57 -20.42
C SER A 228 14.93 14.40 -21.71
N THR A 229 13.83 14.21 -22.43
CA THR A 229 13.25 15.08 -23.44
C THR A 229 13.30 16.58 -23.11
N TYR A 230 13.01 17.04 -21.89
CA TYR A 230 13.14 18.47 -21.55
C TYR A 230 14.61 18.91 -21.52
N ALA A 231 15.48 18.09 -20.95
CA ALA A 231 16.92 18.32 -20.99
C ALA A 231 17.48 18.27 -22.42
N LEU A 232 16.97 17.36 -23.27
CA LEU A 232 17.33 17.25 -24.68
C LEU A 232 16.80 18.42 -25.51
N MET A 233 15.60 18.92 -25.20
CA MET A 233 15.06 20.13 -25.82
C MET A 233 15.89 21.36 -25.43
N ALA A 234 16.25 21.49 -24.15
CA ALA A 234 17.11 22.57 -23.68
C ALA A 234 18.50 22.50 -24.34
N LEU A 235 19.11 21.31 -24.41
CA LEU A 235 20.38 21.10 -25.11
C LEU A 235 20.25 21.37 -26.62
N GLY A 236 19.15 20.97 -27.24
CA GLY A 236 18.85 21.25 -28.64
C GLY A 236 18.74 22.75 -28.93
N LEU A 237 18.01 23.49 -28.09
CA LEU A 237 17.89 24.94 -28.19
C LEU A 237 19.23 25.66 -27.97
N LEU A 238 20.04 25.19 -27.01
CA LEU A 238 21.40 25.69 -26.79
C LEU A 238 22.30 25.45 -28.00
N ALA A 239 22.23 24.27 -28.61
CA ALA A 239 23.00 23.93 -29.82
C ALA A 239 22.59 24.80 -31.02
N VAL A 240 21.28 25.02 -31.22
CA VAL A 240 20.76 25.91 -32.27
C VAL A 240 21.17 27.37 -32.02
N GLY A 241 21.08 27.84 -30.77
CA GLY A 241 21.53 29.18 -30.39
C GLY A 241 23.02 29.41 -30.64
N ALA A 242 23.86 28.43 -30.29
CA ALA A 242 25.30 28.47 -30.54
C ALA A 242 25.62 28.47 -32.05
N ALA A 243 24.92 27.66 -32.85
CA ALA A 243 25.08 27.63 -34.30
C ALA A 243 24.63 28.94 -34.97
N ALA A 244 23.51 29.53 -34.52
CA ALA A 244 23.00 30.80 -35.03
C ALA A 244 23.95 31.97 -34.73
N ARG A 245 24.60 31.98 -33.56
CA ARG A 245 25.60 33.00 -33.20
C ARG A 245 26.85 32.95 -34.10
N ARG A 246 27.30 31.75 -34.47
CA ARG A 246 28.46 31.57 -35.38
C ARG A 246 28.25 32.12 -36.79
N ARG A 247 27.01 32.25 -37.27
CA ARG A 247 26.72 32.76 -38.62
C ARG A 247 26.69 34.29 -38.73
N ARG A 248 26.75 35.01 -37.61
CA ARG A 248 26.73 36.48 -37.56
C ARG A 248 28.10 37.11 -37.33
N CYS A 249 29.16 36.31 -37.24
CA CYS A 249 30.55 36.73 -37.22
C CYS A 249 31.23 36.26 -38.50
#